data_AF-A0A7U0QS42-F1
#
_entry.id   AF-A0A7U0QS42-F1
#
_cell.length_a   1.000
_cell.length_b   1.000
_cell.length_c   1.000
_cell.angle_alpha   90.00
_cell.angle_beta   90.00
_cell.angle_gamma   90.00
#
_symmetry.space_group_name_H-M   'P 1'
#
loop_
_entity.id
_entity.type
_entity.pdbx_description
1 polymer ?
#
loop_
_entity_poly.entity_id
_entity_poly.type
_entity_poly.pdbx_seq_one_letter_code
_entity_poly.pdbx_strand_id
1 'polypeptide(L)'
;MGFFSWKTCDTNESIANDQTDRCRPVYMLQPDGKPAIYEPSYSGYGKFAGVDCYEWLGRMNKSELGITEPMSEQSLVMLGISLDVGSVVKRVADGALFSVFMRQLAVPTATHLPIQYSVPCDEFGGLSVNAALEQGLAERIEVSEQITVPYPLKFSFNPDAIYEDFGPSSLCEYQGFFYDDDEAEE
;
A
#
# COMPACT_ATOMS: atom_id res chain seq x y z
N MET A 1 -12.31 9.80 9.14
CA MET A 1 -11.22 8.99 8.57
C MET A 1 -10.09 9.96 8.24
N GLY A 2 -8.84 9.54 8.39
CA GLY A 2 -7.68 10.37 8.00
C GLY A 2 -7.52 10.44 6.47
N PHE A 3 -6.63 11.32 6.01
CA PHE A 3 -6.18 11.34 4.62
C PHE A 3 -5.10 10.28 4.41
N PHE A 4 -4.73 10.02 3.17
CA PHE A 4 -3.48 9.37 2.86
C PHE A 4 -2.92 9.92 1.55
N SER A 5 -1.60 9.87 1.45
CA SER A 5 -0.89 10.37 0.30
C SER A 5 0.44 9.66 0.13
N TRP A 6 1.11 9.94 -0.99
CA TRP A 6 2.42 9.42 -1.34
C TRP A 6 3.38 10.57 -1.59
N LYS A 7 4.67 10.21 -1.63
CA LYS A 7 5.71 11.02 -2.24
C LYS A 7 5.87 10.60 -3.70
N THR A 8 6.19 11.56 -4.57
CA THR A 8 6.48 11.28 -5.97
C THR A 8 7.71 10.39 -6.12
N CYS A 9 7.70 9.50 -7.11
CA CYS A 9 8.74 8.50 -7.32
C CYS A 9 10.04 9.09 -7.92
N ASP A 10 9.99 10.30 -8.46
CA ASP A 10 11.09 11.00 -9.13
C ASP A 10 11.72 12.10 -8.26
N THR A 11 10.91 12.87 -7.52
CA THR A 11 11.40 13.98 -6.69
C THR A 11 11.26 13.76 -5.19
N ASN A 12 10.59 12.68 -4.76
CA ASN A 12 10.30 12.38 -3.35
C ASN A 12 9.52 13.52 -2.65
N GLU A 13 8.75 14.29 -3.40
CA GLU A 13 7.94 15.39 -2.89
C GLU A 13 6.54 14.89 -2.50
N SER A 14 6.00 15.40 -1.39
CA SER A 14 4.64 15.05 -0.94
C SER A 14 3.57 15.49 -1.93
N ILE A 15 2.63 14.61 -2.21
CA ILE A 15 1.41 14.95 -2.96
C ILE A 15 0.40 15.55 -1.99
N ALA A 16 0.37 16.87 -1.92
CA ALA A 16 -0.59 17.57 -1.08
C ALA A 16 -2.02 17.41 -1.62
N ASN A 17 -3.00 17.32 -0.71
CA ASN A 17 -4.40 17.24 -1.10
C ASN A 17 -5.05 18.64 -1.19
N ASP A 18 -6.24 18.67 -1.78
CA ASP A 18 -7.05 19.86 -2.06
C ASP A 18 -7.59 20.60 -0.83
N GLN A 19 -7.32 20.09 0.37
CA GLN A 19 -7.60 20.77 1.63
C GLN A 19 -6.41 21.64 2.09
N THR A 20 -5.36 21.74 1.26
CA THR A 20 -4.16 22.55 1.51
C THR A 20 -3.87 23.48 0.34
N ASP A 21 -3.23 24.62 0.61
CA ASP A 21 -2.76 25.55 -0.42
C ASP A 21 -1.55 25.02 -1.22
N ARG A 22 -1.00 23.86 -0.83
CA ARG A 22 0.11 23.19 -1.52
C ARG A 22 -0.37 22.24 -2.64
N CYS A 23 -1.69 22.03 -2.77
CA CYS A 23 -2.26 21.16 -3.79
C CYS A 23 -1.85 21.63 -5.19
N ARG A 24 -1.30 20.70 -5.98
CA ARG A 24 -0.97 20.93 -7.38
C ARG A 24 -1.26 19.68 -8.22
N PRO A 25 -1.39 19.82 -9.54
CA PRO A 25 -1.70 18.67 -10.38
C PRO A 25 -0.64 17.58 -10.28
N VAL A 26 -1.07 16.32 -10.28
CA VAL A 26 -0.20 15.14 -10.17
C VAL A 26 -0.58 14.10 -11.21
N TYR A 27 0.38 13.29 -11.62
CA TYR A 27 0.23 12.27 -12.64
C TYR A 27 0.44 10.89 -12.02
N MET A 28 -0.59 10.05 -12.03
CA MET A 28 -0.43 8.63 -11.73
C MET A 28 0.10 7.94 -12.98
N LEU A 29 1.35 7.48 -12.93
CA LEU A 29 2.04 6.90 -14.07
C LEU A 29 1.45 5.52 -14.41
N GLN A 30 1.47 5.16 -15.70
CA GLN A 30 0.98 3.87 -16.18
C GLN A 30 2.07 3.15 -17.00
N PRO A 31 2.19 1.82 -16.90
CA PRO A 31 3.18 1.05 -17.65
C PRO A 31 2.81 0.94 -19.14
N ASP A 32 3.74 0.39 -19.91
CA ASP A 32 3.58 0.02 -21.32
C ASP A 32 3.30 1.23 -22.24
N GLY A 33 3.83 2.40 -21.87
CA GLY A 33 3.65 3.65 -22.63
C GLY A 33 2.22 4.19 -22.61
N LYS A 34 1.35 3.69 -21.72
CA LYS A 34 0.02 4.29 -21.51
C LYS A 34 0.17 5.71 -20.96
N PRO A 35 -0.68 6.66 -21.37
CA PRO A 35 -0.62 8.02 -20.87
C PRO A 35 -0.86 8.03 -19.36
N ALA A 36 -0.09 8.83 -18.62
CA ALA A 36 -0.33 9.02 -17.19
C ALA A 36 -1.74 9.59 -16.93
N ILE A 37 -2.31 9.24 -15.79
CA ILE A 37 -3.62 9.73 -15.36
C ILE A 37 -3.42 11.07 -14.65
N TYR A 38 -3.89 12.14 -15.28
CA TYR A 38 -3.81 13.50 -14.78
C TYR A 38 -4.88 13.78 -13.72
N GLU A 39 -4.46 14.04 -12.48
CA GLU A 39 -5.31 14.49 -11.39
C GLU A 39 -5.03 15.98 -11.11
N PRO A 40 -5.95 16.90 -11.47
CA PRO A 40 -5.75 18.34 -11.27
C PRO A 40 -5.77 18.75 -9.79
N SER A 41 -6.47 18.01 -8.93
CA SER A 41 -6.69 18.39 -7.53
C SER A 41 -6.99 17.16 -6.69
N TYR A 42 -5.94 16.50 -6.21
CA TYR A 42 -6.06 15.25 -5.44
C TYR A 42 -6.82 15.47 -4.12
N SER A 43 -7.86 14.67 -3.85
CA SER A 43 -8.73 14.83 -2.67
C SER A 43 -8.22 14.14 -1.38
N GLY A 44 -7.10 13.41 -1.44
CA GLY A 44 -6.55 12.72 -0.26
C GLY A 44 -7.12 11.33 0.03
N TYR A 45 -7.85 10.72 -0.91
CA TYR A 45 -8.55 9.43 -0.72
C TYR A 45 -8.23 8.36 -1.79
N GLY A 46 -7.04 8.43 -2.41
CA GLY A 46 -6.57 7.40 -3.35
C GLY A 46 -7.33 7.33 -4.66
N LYS A 47 -7.99 8.43 -5.07
CA LYS A 47 -8.67 8.53 -6.37
C LYS A 47 -7.99 9.58 -7.23
N PHE A 48 -7.61 9.18 -8.45
CA PHE A 48 -6.93 10.01 -9.45
C PHE A 48 -7.75 10.00 -10.74
N ALA A 49 -8.34 11.13 -11.11
CA ALA A 49 -9.28 11.28 -12.23
C ALA A 49 -10.41 10.24 -12.23
N GLY A 50 -10.90 9.88 -11.03
CA GLY A 50 -11.94 8.86 -10.84
C GLY A 50 -11.44 7.41 -10.80
N VAL A 51 -10.15 7.16 -11.04
CA VAL A 51 -9.53 5.83 -10.88
C VAL A 51 -9.14 5.63 -9.42
N ASP A 52 -9.67 4.59 -8.78
CA ASP A 52 -9.21 4.14 -7.47
C ASP A 52 -7.84 3.47 -7.62
N CYS A 53 -6.80 4.03 -6.99
CA CYS A 53 -5.43 3.58 -7.18
C CYS A 53 -5.21 2.17 -6.61
N TYR A 54 -5.93 1.76 -5.57
CA TYR A 54 -5.81 0.41 -5.02
C TYR A 54 -6.57 -0.61 -5.85
N GLU A 55 -7.72 -0.24 -6.41
CA GLU A 55 -8.37 -1.08 -7.41
C GLU A 55 -7.46 -1.29 -8.62
N TRP A 56 -6.84 -0.22 -9.13
CA TRP A 56 -5.85 -0.27 -10.20
C TRP A 56 -4.68 -1.18 -9.83
N LEU A 57 -4.08 -0.98 -8.65
CA LEU A 57 -2.94 -1.74 -8.17
C LEU A 57 -3.25 -3.24 -8.06
N GLY A 58 -4.38 -3.59 -7.45
CA GLY A 58 -4.83 -4.98 -7.37
C GLY A 58 -5.07 -5.58 -8.75
N ARG A 59 -5.70 -4.84 -9.66
CA ARG A 59 -6.02 -5.29 -11.03
C ARG A 59 -4.76 -5.55 -11.85
N MET A 60 -3.78 -4.66 -11.78
CA MET A 60 -2.52 -4.77 -12.53
C MET A 60 -1.67 -5.96 -12.06
N ASN A 61 -1.72 -6.28 -10.77
CA ASN A 61 -0.82 -7.30 -10.20
C ASN A 61 -1.47 -8.68 -9.99
N LYS A 62 -2.81 -8.83 -10.04
CA LYS A 62 -3.47 -10.11 -9.70
C LYS A 62 -2.95 -11.30 -10.52
N SER A 63 -2.74 -11.10 -11.83
CA SER A 63 -2.28 -12.17 -12.72
C SER A 63 -0.82 -12.55 -12.48
N GLU A 64 0.03 -11.57 -12.16
CA GLU A 64 1.42 -11.79 -11.80
C GLU A 64 1.56 -12.55 -10.47
N LEU A 65 0.59 -12.39 -9.57
CA LEU A 65 0.48 -13.14 -8.32
C LEU A 65 -0.16 -14.53 -8.50
N GLY A 66 -0.43 -14.95 -9.74
CA GLY A 66 -1.08 -16.24 -10.04
C GLY A 66 -2.58 -16.28 -9.73
N ILE A 67 -3.22 -15.13 -9.49
CA ILE A 67 -4.67 -15.04 -9.21
C ILE A 67 -5.43 -14.94 -10.54
N THR A 68 -5.82 -16.09 -11.07
CA THR A 68 -6.54 -16.21 -12.35
C THR A 68 -8.03 -15.92 -12.23
N GLU A 69 -8.63 -16.20 -11.06
CA GLU A 69 -10.07 -16.08 -10.87
C GLU A 69 -10.57 -14.62 -10.98
N PRO A 70 -11.83 -14.43 -11.42
CA PRO A 70 -12.48 -13.13 -11.38
C PRO A 70 -12.55 -12.61 -9.94
N MET A 71 -12.28 -11.32 -9.76
CA MET A 71 -12.39 -10.62 -8.47
C MET A 71 -13.37 -9.46 -8.62
N SER A 72 -14.17 -9.19 -7.59
CA SER A 72 -14.97 -7.97 -7.53
C SER A 72 -14.05 -6.75 -7.37
N GLU A 73 -14.55 -5.56 -7.69
CA GLU A 73 -13.84 -4.29 -7.46
C GLU A 73 -13.38 -4.16 -6.01
N GLN A 74 -14.25 -4.49 -5.05
CA GLN A 74 -13.90 -4.46 -3.62
C GLN A 74 -12.75 -5.42 -3.29
N SER A 75 -12.72 -6.62 -3.88
CA SER A 75 -11.61 -7.56 -3.67
C SER A 75 -10.31 -7.07 -4.32
N LEU A 76 -10.39 -6.37 -5.45
CA LEU A 76 -9.22 -5.75 -6.09
C LEU A 76 -8.68 -4.59 -5.24
N VAL A 77 -9.54 -3.75 -4.68
CA VAL A 77 -9.16 -2.71 -3.72
C VAL A 77 -8.45 -3.32 -2.52
N MET A 78 -9.00 -4.38 -1.92
CA MET A 78 -8.36 -5.06 -0.79
C MET A 78 -7.01 -5.67 -1.16
N LEU A 79 -6.87 -6.21 -2.38
CA LEU A 79 -5.58 -6.70 -2.87
C LEU A 79 -4.58 -5.54 -3.06
N GLY A 80 -5.01 -4.42 -3.62
CA GLY A 80 -4.16 -3.22 -3.75
C GLY A 80 -3.67 -2.70 -2.41
N ILE A 81 -4.58 -2.55 -1.43
CA ILE A 81 -4.21 -2.15 -0.06
C ILE A 81 -3.20 -3.14 0.54
N SER A 82 -3.39 -4.45 0.33
CA SER A 82 -2.47 -5.48 0.77
C SER A 82 -1.07 -5.34 0.14
N LEU A 83 -1.00 -4.96 -1.14
CA LEU A 83 0.26 -4.79 -1.86
C LEU A 83 1.03 -3.52 -1.46
N ASP A 84 0.33 -2.44 -1.14
CA ASP A 84 0.96 -1.15 -0.81
C ASP A 84 1.33 -1.05 0.68
N VAL A 85 0.40 -1.42 1.57
CA VAL A 85 0.50 -1.19 3.02
C VAL A 85 0.11 -2.41 3.87
N GLY A 86 -0.04 -3.57 3.24
CA GLY A 86 -0.37 -4.80 3.93
C GLY A 86 0.80 -5.33 4.73
N SER A 87 0.50 -6.06 5.80
CA SER A 87 1.51 -6.73 6.62
C SER A 87 1.07 -8.15 6.99
N VAL A 88 2.06 -9.01 7.22
CA VAL A 88 1.91 -10.35 7.80
C VAL A 88 2.66 -10.43 9.12
N VAL A 89 2.35 -11.44 9.92
CA VAL A 89 3.08 -11.76 11.15
C VAL A 89 4.00 -12.93 10.87
N LYS A 90 5.30 -12.77 11.11
CA LYS A 90 6.28 -13.85 11.05
C LYS A 90 6.59 -14.33 12.47
N ARG A 91 6.47 -15.63 12.70
CA ARG A 91 6.89 -16.25 13.95
C ARG A 91 8.40 -16.41 13.96
N VAL A 92 9.05 -15.99 15.05
CA VAL A 92 10.52 -15.98 15.15
C VAL A 92 11.11 -17.40 15.20
N ALA A 93 10.41 -18.34 15.84
CA ALA A 93 10.92 -19.68 16.09
C ALA A 93 11.24 -20.47 14.79
N ASP A 94 10.46 -20.26 13.73
CA ASP A 94 10.55 -21.05 12.50
C ASP A 94 10.32 -20.25 11.21
N GLY A 95 10.05 -18.96 11.30
CA GLY A 95 9.78 -18.10 10.15
C GLY A 95 8.40 -18.29 9.52
N ALA A 96 7.49 -19.05 10.15
CA ALA A 96 6.14 -19.23 9.62
C ALA A 96 5.40 -17.90 9.52
N LEU A 97 4.73 -17.67 8.40
CA LEU A 97 3.98 -16.45 8.11
C LEU A 97 2.50 -16.63 8.41
N PHE A 98 1.88 -15.60 8.97
CA PHE A 98 0.47 -15.58 9.35
C PHE A 98 -0.21 -14.31 8.86
N SER A 99 -1.33 -14.47 8.17
CA SER A 99 -2.28 -13.39 7.92
C SER A 99 -3.29 -13.39 9.07
N VAL A 100 -3.35 -12.32 9.87
CA VAL A 100 -4.23 -12.27 11.04
C VAL A 100 -5.42 -11.36 10.76
N PHE A 101 -6.61 -11.78 11.20
CA PHE A 101 -7.91 -11.14 10.95
C PHE A 101 -8.28 -11.18 9.46
N MET A 102 -7.58 -10.41 8.61
CA MET A 102 -7.78 -10.38 7.17
C MET A 102 -6.75 -11.25 6.46
N ARG A 103 -7.20 -12.00 5.45
CA ARG A 103 -6.31 -12.81 4.60
C ARG A 103 -5.50 -11.90 3.68
N GLN A 104 -4.18 -12.00 3.72
CA GLN A 104 -3.29 -11.29 2.78
C GLN A 104 -3.13 -12.14 1.52
N LEU A 105 -3.93 -11.87 0.50
CA LEU A 105 -3.92 -12.64 -0.75
C LEU A 105 -2.58 -12.54 -1.51
N ALA A 106 -1.85 -11.45 -1.31
CA ALA A 106 -0.53 -11.23 -1.89
C ALA A 106 0.55 -12.18 -1.32
N VAL A 107 0.33 -12.77 -0.14
CA VAL A 107 1.27 -13.70 0.51
C VAL A 107 0.59 -15.06 0.70
N PRO A 108 0.45 -15.87 -0.37
CA PRO A 108 -0.32 -17.11 -0.33
C PRO A 108 0.30 -18.18 0.59
N THR A 109 1.58 -18.04 0.94
CA THR A 109 2.29 -18.90 1.88
C THR A 109 1.93 -18.64 3.34
N ALA A 110 1.30 -17.49 3.65
CA ALA A 110 0.90 -17.17 5.00
C ALA A 110 -0.38 -17.93 5.40
N THR A 111 -0.33 -18.61 6.55
CA THR A 111 -1.51 -19.24 7.14
C THR A 111 -2.50 -18.16 7.58
N HIS A 112 -3.75 -18.26 7.16
CA HIS A 112 -4.78 -17.31 7.58
C HIS A 112 -5.36 -17.69 8.94
N LEU A 113 -5.21 -16.80 9.91
CA LEU A 113 -5.81 -16.85 11.24
C LEU A 113 -6.98 -15.85 11.28
N PRO A 114 -8.25 -16.30 11.12
CA PRO A 114 -9.43 -15.43 11.09
C PRO A 114 -9.86 -14.99 12.50
N ILE A 115 -8.89 -14.54 13.30
CA ILE A 115 -9.05 -14.12 14.70
C ILE A 115 -8.59 -12.68 14.87
N GLN A 116 -9.06 -12.03 15.94
CA GLN A 116 -8.47 -10.76 16.35
C GLN A 116 -7.10 -10.99 16.99
N TYR A 117 -6.21 -10.00 16.89
CA TYR A 117 -4.86 -10.07 17.44
C TYR A 117 -4.81 -10.32 18.96
N SER A 118 -5.88 -9.98 19.69
CA SER A 118 -6.02 -10.18 21.13
C SER A 118 -6.48 -11.59 21.53
N VAL A 119 -6.95 -12.41 20.57
CA VAL A 119 -7.47 -13.75 20.84
C VAL A 119 -6.31 -14.75 20.89
N PRO A 120 -6.18 -15.54 21.97
CA PRO A 120 -5.23 -16.64 22.05
C PRO A 120 -5.40 -17.68 20.92
N CYS A 121 -4.30 -18.24 20.45
CA CYS A 121 -4.33 -19.30 19.43
C CYS A 121 -3.19 -20.31 19.60
N ASP A 122 -3.39 -21.50 19.05
CA ASP A 122 -2.46 -22.62 19.19
C ASP A 122 -1.15 -22.36 18.42
N GLU A 123 -1.22 -21.60 17.32
CA GLU A 123 -0.06 -21.22 16.51
C GLU A 123 0.96 -20.38 17.29
N PHE A 124 0.53 -19.69 18.34
CA PHE A 124 1.43 -18.96 19.24
C PHE A 124 1.46 -19.58 20.65
N GLY A 125 1.24 -20.88 20.77
CA GLY A 125 1.39 -21.63 22.02
C GLY A 125 0.38 -21.22 23.10
N GLY A 126 -0.84 -20.83 22.69
CA GLY A 126 -1.87 -20.32 23.59
C GLY A 126 -1.71 -18.84 23.95
N LEU A 127 -0.75 -18.13 23.34
CA LEU A 127 -0.68 -16.67 23.39
C LEU A 127 -1.57 -16.05 22.31
N SER A 128 -1.95 -14.80 22.54
CA SER A 128 -2.49 -13.95 21.48
C SER A 128 -1.36 -13.44 20.59
N VAL A 129 -1.70 -13.04 19.37
CA VAL A 129 -0.71 -12.46 18.43
C VAL A 129 -0.09 -11.18 19.02
N ASN A 130 -0.87 -10.35 19.72
CA ASN A 130 -0.36 -9.18 20.43
C ASN A 130 0.70 -9.58 21.47
N ALA A 131 0.41 -10.57 22.32
CA ALA A 131 1.36 -11.03 23.33
C ALA A 131 2.62 -11.63 22.70
N ALA A 132 2.49 -12.36 21.58
CA ALA A 132 3.63 -12.90 20.85
C ALA A 132 4.53 -11.79 20.26
N LEU A 133 3.94 -10.73 19.70
CA LEU A 133 4.67 -9.56 19.20
C LEU A 133 5.37 -8.82 20.34
N GLU A 134 4.66 -8.54 21.44
CA GLU A 134 5.22 -7.86 22.63
C GLU A 134 6.38 -8.63 23.27
N GLN A 135 6.31 -9.96 23.27
CA GLN A 135 7.36 -10.83 23.81
C GLN A 135 8.50 -11.10 22.82
N GLY A 136 8.46 -10.56 21.59
CA GLY A 136 9.46 -10.81 20.56
C GLY A 136 9.46 -12.25 20.03
N LEU A 137 8.36 -12.99 20.20
CA LEU A 137 8.16 -14.33 19.62
C LEU A 137 7.62 -14.27 18.19
N ALA A 138 7.16 -13.08 17.78
CA ALA A 138 6.73 -12.77 16.44
C ALA A 138 7.18 -11.35 16.04
N GLU A 139 7.25 -11.12 14.74
CA GLU A 139 7.55 -9.81 14.13
C GLU A 139 6.49 -9.48 13.07
N ARG A 140 6.15 -8.20 12.93
CA ARG A 140 5.33 -7.72 11.82
C ARG A 140 6.24 -7.40 10.65
N ILE A 141 5.87 -7.90 9.47
CA ILE A 141 6.62 -7.72 8.24
C ILE A 141 5.68 -7.19 7.17
N GLU A 142 6.11 -6.17 6.46
CA GLU A 142 5.35 -5.61 5.35
C GLU A 142 5.29 -6.61 4.17
N VAL A 143 4.16 -6.66 3.49
CA VAL A 143 3.96 -7.55 2.33
C VAL A 143 5.00 -7.25 1.24
N SER A 144 5.36 -5.98 1.06
CA SER A 144 6.38 -5.53 0.11
C SER A 144 7.79 -6.06 0.42
N GLU A 145 8.07 -6.52 1.64
CA GLU A 145 9.33 -7.20 1.98
C GLU A 145 9.32 -8.69 1.62
N GLN A 146 8.14 -9.27 1.38
CA GLN A 146 7.96 -10.70 1.10
C GLN A 146 7.79 -11.00 -0.38
N ILE A 147 7.32 -10.02 -1.15
CA ILE A 147 7.08 -10.15 -2.59
C ILE A 147 7.57 -8.93 -3.35
N THR A 148 7.96 -9.15 -4.61
CA THR A 148 8.09 -8.05 -5.56
C THR A 148 6.70 -7.72 -6.09
N VAL A 149 6.32 -6.45 -6.06
CA VAL A 149 5.11 -5.94 -6.73
C VAL A 149 5.52 -5.50 -8.13
N PRO A 150 5.13 -6.21 -9.22
CA PRO A 150 5.60 -5.89 -10.57
C PRO A 150 5.16 -4.51 -11.06
N TYR A 151 3.93 -4.11 -10.71
CA TYR A 151 3.36 -2.82 -11.08
C TYR A 151 3.03 -2.00 -9.83
N PRO A 152 4.03 -1.44 -9.12
CA PRO A 152 3.76 -0.60 -7.96
C PRO A 152 3.12 0.74 -8.36
N LEU A 153 2.55 1.44 -7.38
CA LEU A 153 2.09 2.81 -7.57
C LEU A 153 3.28 3.74 -7.80
N LYS A 154 3.15 4.61 -8.80
CA LYS A 154 4.14 5.62 -9.17
C LYS A 154 3.42 6.91 -9.50
N PHE A 155 3.86 7.99 -8.86
CA PHE A 155 3.33 9.31 -9.06
C PHE A 155 4.45 10.28 -9.38
N SER A 156 4.18 11.26 -10.21
CA SER A 156 5.11 12.35 -10.54
C SER A 156 4.35 13.64 -10.76
N PHE A 157 5.01 14.77 -10.52
CA PHE A 157 4.52 16.09 -10.94
C PHE A 157 4.90 16.42 -12.39
N ASN A 158 5.80 15.64 -13.00
CA ASN A 158 6.21 15.79 -14.39
C ASN A 158 5.25 15.04 -15.32
N PRO A 159 4.55 15.73 -16.25
CA PRO A 159 3.68 15.09 -17.24
C PRO A 159 4.39 14.11 -18.18
N ASP A 160 5.71 14.28 -18.36
CA ASP A 160 6.52 13.48 -19.28
C ASP A 160 7.23 12.32 -18.56
N ALA A 161 6.98 12.09 -17.27
CA ALA A 161 7.58 10.99 -16.53
C ALA A 161 7.12 9.62 -17.08
N ILE A 162 8.09 8.74 -17.31
CA ILE A 162 7.87 7.41 -17.87
C ILE A 162 7.86 6.40 -16.72
N TYR A 163 6.84 5.53 -16.69
CA TYR A 163 6.64 4.58 -15.60
C TYR A 163 7.86 3.67 -15.37
N GLU A 164 8.47 3.18 -16.44
CA GLU A 164 9.58 2.23 -16.42
C GLU A 164 10.90 2.83 -15.89
N ASP A 165 11.03 4.16 -15.85
CA ASP A 165 12.27 4.84 -15.47
C ASP A 165 12.45 4.99 -13.95
N PHE A 166 11.40 4.79 -13.15
CA PHE A 166 11.39 5.07 -11.72
C PHE A 166 11.05 3.86 -10.84
N GLY A 167 11.41 3.94 -9.56
CA GLY A 167 10.98 3.01 -8.51
C GLY A 167 9.53 3.26 -8.06
N PRO A 168 9.05 2.54 -7.04
CA PRO A 168 7.75 2.81 -6.42
C PRO A 168 7.72 4.18 -5.74
N SER A 169 6.55 4.83 -5.73
CA SER A 169 6.28 5.93 -4.81
C SER A 169 6.20 5.41 -3.37
N SER A 170 6.68 6.18 -2.40
CA SER A 170 6.57 5.85 -0.97
C SER A 170 5.38 6.56 -0.35
N LEU A 171 4.88 6.05 0.78
CA LEU A 171 3.88 6.77 1.57
C LEU A 171 4.40 8.13 2.05
N CYS A 172 3.51 9.11 2.15
CA CYS A 172 3.78 10.39 2.77
C CYS A 172 3.36 10.36 4.25
N GLU A 173 4.32 10.62 5.13
CA GLU A 173 4.16 10.74 6.58
C GLU A 173 3.15 11.83 6.98
N TYR A 174 3.07 12.90 6.19
CA TYR A 174 2.14 14.03 6.40
C TYR A 174 0.74 13.75 5.83
N GLN A 175 0.53 12.60 5.17
CA GLN A 175 -0.73 12.21 4.54
C GLN A 175 -1.27 13.27 3.54
N GLY A 176 -0.38 14.11 3.01
CA GLY A 176 -0.74 15.22 2.12
C GLY A 176 -1.45 16.40 2.79
N PHE A 177 -1.50 16.45 4.13
CA PHE A 177 -2.26 17.44 4.91
C PHE A 177 -1.55 17.95 6.17
N PHE A 178 -0.98 17.05 6.97
CA PHE A 178 -0.44 17.33 8.30
C PHE A 178 1.04 17.76 8.24
N TYR A 179 1.34 18.78 7.43
CA TYR A 179 2.68 19.37 7.38
C TYR A 179 2.97 20.16 8.65
N ASP A 180 4.19 20.08 9.16
CA ASP A 180 4.63 20.99 10.22
C ASP A 180 4.77 22.42 9.64
N ASP A 181 4.41 23.44 10.42
CA ASP A 181 4.41 24.85 10.00
C ASP A 181 5.81 25.31 9.52
N ASP A 182 6.89 24.64 9.95
CA ASP A 182 8.28 24.94 9.58
C ASP A 182 8.70 24.42 8.18
N GLU A 183 7.93 23.50 7.57
CA GLU A 183 8.18 23.00 6.20
C GLU A 183 7.36 23.75 5.13
N ALA A 184 6.74 24.89 5.48
CA ALA A 184 5.91 25.68 4.58
C ALA A 184 6.68 26.67 3.68
N GLU A 185 8.01 26.78 3.85
CA GLU A 185 8.81 27.85 3.25
C GLU A 185 10.01 27.41 2.38
N GLU A 186 10.12 26.14 1.97
CA GLU A 186 11.10 25.74 0.93
C GLU A 186 10.46 25.43 -0.44
#